data_AF-A0A3B0XV61-F1
#
_entry.id   AF-A0A3B0XV61-F1
#
_cell.length_a   1.000
_cell.length_b   1.000
_cell.length_c   1.000
_cell.angle_alpha   90.00
_cell.angle_beta   90.00
_cell.angle_gamma   90.00
#
_symmetry.space_group_name_H-M   'P 1'
#
loop_
_entity.id
_entity.type
_entity.pdbx_description
1 polymer ?
#
loop_
_entity_poly.entity_id
_entity_poly.type
_entity_poly.pdbx_seq_one_letter_code
_entity_poly.pdbx_strand_id
1 'polypeptide(L)'
;MNMSNVDVDNWMHASDDERTNAIQSWNINSGEGEEIVNRVATLFKGECVYKVLETKALPEDNKWIIEAFSEADDFEVLTKRENIEFLGFHIKFKHIDDY
;
A
#
# COMPACT_ATOMS: atom_id res chain seq x y z
N MET A 1 -18.33 14.53 -15.30
CA MET A 1 -17.49 15.03 -14.19
C MET A 1 -16.53 13.90 -13.84
N ASN A 2 -15.23 14.06 -14.08
CA ASN A 2 -14.22 13.04 -13.82
C ASN A 2 -14.01 12.90 -12.30
N MET A 3 -14.80 12.05 -11.66
CA MET A 3 -14.54 11.56 -10.30
C MET A 3 -13.54 10.40 -10.38
N SER A 4 -12.23 10.69 -10.36
CA SER A 4 -11.18 9.70 -10.00
C SER A 4 -9.73 10.21 -10.11
N ASN A 5 -9.42 11.51 -9.98
CA ASN A 5 -8.03 11.99 -9.86
C ASN A 5 -7.79 12.73 -8.54
N VAL A 6 -8.69 12.55 -7.57
CA VAL A 6 -8.52 13.15 -6.25
C VAL A 6 -7.41 12.39 -5.52
N ASP A 7 -6.25 13.04 -5.52
CA ASP A 7 -5.18 13.01 -4.53
C ASP A 7 -4.08 11.95 -4.54
N VAL A 8 -4.04 10.92 -5.40
CA VAL A 8 -2.81 10.09 -5.45
C VAL A 8 -1.62 10.84 -6.06
N ASP A 9 -1.85 11.68 -7.07
CA ASP A 9 -0.79 12.50 -7.68
C ASP A 9 -0.23 13.50 -6.65
N ASN A 10 -1.11 14.15 -5.89
CA ASN A 10 -0.68 15.01 -4.79
C ASN A 10 -0.02 14.20 -3.66
N TRP A 11 -0.48 12.98 -3.38
CA TRP A 11 0.14 12.07 -2.40
C TRP A 11 1.57 11.66 -2.78
N MET A 12 1.82 11.44 -4.08
CA MET A 12 3.16 11.17 -4.59
C MET A 12 4.10 12.37 -4.44
N HIS A 13 3.55 13.58 -4.56
CA HIS A 13 4.30 14.84 -4.39
C HIS A 13 4.38 15.34 -2.94
N ALA A 14 3.56 14.80 -2.04
CA ALA A 14 3.59 15.12 -0.63
C ALA A 14 4.89 14.61 0.02
N SER A 15 5.40 15.41 0.96
CA SER A 15 6.50 15.02 1.84
C SER A 15 6.10 13.88 2.78
N ASP A 16 7.10 13.21 3.36
CA ASP A 16 6.86 12.13 4.33
C ASP A 16 6.12 12.64 5.57
N ASP A 17 6.38 13.87 6.01
CA ASP A 17 5.68 14.51 7.13
C ASP A 17 4.21 14.76 6.80
N GLU A 18 3.89 15.26 5.60
CA GLU A 18 2.52 15.49 5.14
C GLU A 18 1.74 14.17 5.07
N ARG A 19 2.35 13.12 4.50
CA ARG A 19 1.76 11.78 4.45
C ARG A 19 1.52 11.21 5.85
N THR A 20 2.51 11.32 6.73
CA THR A 20 2.41 10.83 8.11
C THR A 20 1.29 11.53 8.87
N ASN A 21 1.23 12.86 8.79
CA ASN A 21 0.19 13.66 9.44
C ASN A 21 -1.21 13.31 8.91
N ALA A 22 -1.35 13.15 7.58
CA ALA A 22 -2.61 12.74 6.97
C ALA A 22 -3.04 11.34 7.44
N ILE A 23 -2.15 10.34 7.35
CA ILE A 23 -2.43 8.96 7.81
C ILE A 23 -2.86 8.93 9.28
N GLN A 24 -2.17 9.67 10.16
CA GLN A 24 -2.49 9.72 11.59
C GLN A 24 -3.86 10.36 11.89
N SER A 25 -4.37 11.19 10.99
CA SER A 25 -5.67 11.85 11.15
C SER A 25 -6.85 11.01 10.66
N TRP A 26 -6.60 9.94 9.89
CA TRP A 26 -7.67 9.13 9.31
C TRP A 26 -8.36 8.24 10.34
N ASN A 27 -9.68 8.25 10.30
CA ASN A 27 -10.51 7.27 10.96
C ASN A 27 -10.74 6.05 10.04
N ILE A 28 -9.87 5.06 10.18
CA ILE A 28 -9.87 3.82 9.38
C ILE A 28 -11.21 3.08 9.46
N ASN A 29 -11.90 3.12 10.61
CA ASN A 29 -13.21 2.46 10.78
C ASN A 29 -14.33 3.07 9.93
N SER A 30 -14.11 4.29 9.42
CA SER A 30 -15.02 4.97 8.51
C SER A 30 -14.62 4.88 7.03
N GLY A 31 -13.52 4.19 6.71
CA GLY A 31 -13.00 4.08 5.35
C GLY A 31 -12.14 5.27 4.90
N GLU A 32 -11.82 6.21 5.79
CA GLU A 32 -10.96 7.34 5.45
C GLU A 32 -9.57 6.86 4.99
N GLY A 33 -9.10 7.37 3.85
CA GLY A 33 -7.83 6.97 3.25
C GLY A 33 -7.87 5.69 2.41
N GLU A 34 -8.99 4.96 2.39
CA GLU A 34 -9.13 3.69 1.65
C GLU A 34 -8.85 3.86 0.15
N GLU A 35 -9.38 4.92 -0.47
CA GLU A 35 -9.13 5.18 -1.90
C GLU A 35 -7.65 5.45 -2.18
N ILE A 36 -6.97 6.20 -1.31
CA ILE A 36 -5.55 6.53 -1.46
C ILE A 36 -4.71 5.27 -1.35
N VAL A 37 -4.89 4.47 -0.29
CA VAL A 37 -4.10 3.24 -0.12
C VAL A 37 -4.34 2.23 -1.25
N ASN A 38 -5.56 2.10 -1.76
CA ASN A 38 -5.84 1.21 -2.89
C ASN A 38 -5.14 1.66 -4.18
N ARG A 39 -5.07 2.97 -4.43
CA ARG A 39 -4.30 3.51 -5.56
C ARG A 39 -2.81 3.32 -5.38
N VAL A 40 -2.29 3.57 -4.17
CA VAL A 40 -0.88 3.32 -3.84
C VAL A 40 -0.54 1.84 -3.98
N ALA A 41 -1.44 0.93 -3.58
CA ALA A 41 -1.27 -0.51 -3.77
C ALA A 41 -1.23 -0.90 -5.26
N THR A 42 -2.03 -0.25 -6.10
CA THR A 42 -2.02 -0.45 -7.55
C THR A 42 -0.71 0.07 -8.17
N LEU A 43 -0.25 1.25 -7.75
CA LEU A 43 1.05 1.80 -8.16
C LEU A 43 2.19 0.88 -7.74
N PHE A 44 2.17 0.42 -6.48
CA PHE A 44 3.18 -0.50 -5.97
C PHE A 44 3.26 -1.77 -6.81
N LYS A 45 2.13 -2.38 -7.17
CA LYS A 45 2.07 -3.56 -8.06
C LYS A 45 2.76 -3.29 -9.41
N GLY A 46 2.59 -2.10 -9.99
CA GLY A 46 3.17 -1.73 -11.28
C GLY A 46 4.65 -1.33 -11.23
N GLU A 47 5.10 -0.75 -10.12
CA GLU A 47 6.46 -0.21 -9.94
C GLU A 47 7.41 -1.18 -9.21
N CYS A 48 6.87 -2.25 -8.60
CA CYS A 48 7.69 -3.20 -7.86
C CYS A 48 8.66 -3.93 -8.81
N VAL A 49 9.94 -3.97 -8.44
CA VAL A 49 10.96 -4.75 -9.16
C VAL A 49 10.69 -6.26 -9.06
N TYR A 50 9.97 -6.68 -8.02
CA TYR A 50 9.55 -8.07 -7.83
C TYR A 50 8.23 -8.36 -8.51
N LYS A 51 8.01 -9.62 -8.89
CA LYS A 51 6.74 -10.04 -9.48
C LYS A 51 5.65 -10.05 -8.40
N VAL A 52 4.94 -8.94 -8.27
CA VAL A 52 3.72 -8.83 -7.46
C VAL A 52 2.52 -9.15 -8.34
N LEU A 53 1.89 -10.28 -8.07
CA LEU A 53 0.74 -10.76 -8.83
C LEU A 53 -0.54 -10.04 -8.43
N GLU A 54 -0.71 -9.77 -7.14
CA GLU A 54 -1.87 -9.04 -6.61
C GLU A 54 -1.51 -8.14 -5.44
N THR A 55 -2.33 -7.10 -5.23
CA THR A 55 -2.23 -6.24 -4.05
C THR A 55 -3.60 -5.99 -3.44
N LYS A 56 -3.63 -5.76 -2.12
CA LYS A 56 -4.85 -5.44 -1.39
C LYS A 56 -4.56 -4.47 -0.26
N ALA A 57 -5.39 -3.44 -0.11
CA ALA A 57 -5.38 -2.62 1.09
C ALA A 57 -6.18 -3.29 2.21
N LEU A 58 -5.63 -3.34 3.43
CA LEU A 58 -6.31 -3.87 4.60
C LEU A 58 -6.16 -2.94 5.80
N PRO A 59 -7.21 -2.80 6.61
CA PRO A 59 -7.09 -2.14 7.90
C PRO A 59 -6.48 -3.11 8.92
N GLU A 60 -5.40 -2.71 9.58
CA GLU A 60 -4.74 -3.46 10.64
C GLU A 60 -4.22 -2.49 11.72
N ASP A 61 -4.46 -2.78 13.00
CA ASP A 61 -4.01 -1.98 14.15
C ASP A 61 -4.27 -0.46 14.00
N ASN A 62 -5.47 -0.12 13.52
CA ASN A 62 -5.91 1.26 13.27
C ASN A 62 -5.03 2.00 12.23
N LYS A 63 -4.47 1.27 11.27
CA LYS A 63 -3.75 1.80 10.11
C LYS A 63 -4.15 1.05 8.84
N TRP A 64 -3.92 1.67 7.70
CA TRP A 64 -3.95 0.96 6.42
C TRP A 64 -2.59 0.31 6.15
N ILE A 65 -2.63 -0.94 5.71
CA ILE A 65 -1.47 -1.68 5.19
C ILE A 65 -1.75 -2.15 3.76
N ILE A 66 -0.69 -2.44 3.02
CA ILE A 66 -0.79 -3.05 1.69
C ILE A 66 -0.24 -4.47 1.78
N GLU A 67 -1.07 -5.45 1.46
CA GLU A 67 -0.63 -6.82 1.23
C GLU A 67 -0.26 -6.97 -0.24
N ALA A 68 0.95 -7.48 -0.50
CA ALA A 68 1.47 -7.75 -1.83
C ALA A 68 1.74 -9.24 -1.97
N PHE A 69 1.10 -9.86 -2.95
CA PHE A 69 1.10 -11.31 -3.15
C PHE A 69 2.04 -11.67 -4.30
N SER A 70 3.00 -12.56 -4.04
CA SER A 70 4.04 -12.98 -4.98
C SER A 70 4.15 -14.50 -5.07
N GLU A 71 4.78 -14.99 -6.14
CA GLU A 71 5.11 -16.41 -6.32
C GLU A 71 6.29 -16.81 -5.40
N ALA A 72 6.39 -18.11 -5.08
CA ALA A 72 7.34 -18.68 -4.12
C ALA A 72 8.81 -18.25 -4.33
N ASP A 73 9.27 -18.20 -5.57
CA ASP A 73 10.66 -17.92 -5.92
C ASP A 73 11.09 -16.49 -5.51
N ASP A 74 10.17 -15.53 -5.59
CA ASP A 74 10.40 -14.15 -5.16
C ASP A 74 10.09 -13.97 -3.65
N PHE A 75 9.13 -14.74 -3.13
CA PHE A 75 8.69 -14.67 -1.73
C PHE A 75 9.81 -15.01 -0.72
N GLU A 76 10.68 -15.99 -1.00
CA GLU A 76 11.80 -16.34 -0.11
C GLU A 76 12.87 -15.24 0.02
N VAL A 77 12.97 -14.36 -0.97
CA VAL A 77 13.88 -13.20 -0.97
C VAL A 77 13.20 -12.01 -0.29
N LEU A 78 11.91 -11.84 -0.51
CA LEU A 78 11.10 -10.72 -0.01
C LEU A 78 10.80 -10.80 1.48
N THR A 79 10.50 -12.00 2.00
CA THR A 79 10.20 -12.22 3.43
C THR A 79 11.38 -11.96 4.37
N LYS A 80 12.60 -11.93 3.83
CA LYS A 80 13.81 -11.56 4.58
C LYS A 80 13.98 -10.05 4.74
N ARG A 81 13.16 -9.25 4.06
CA ARG A 81 13.19 -7.79 4.15
C ARG A 81 12.17 -7.34 5.20
N GLU A 82 12.67 -6.96 6.36
CA GLU A 82 11.85 -6.29 7.37
C GLU A 82 11.52 -4.86 6.92
N ASN A 83 10.30 -4.40 7.24
CA ASN A 83 9.87 -3.00 7.17
C ASN A 83 9.96 -2.33 5.80
N ILE A 84 9.32 -2.91 4.78
CA ILE A 84 9.15 -2.23 3.49
C ILE A 84 7.99 -1.25 3.59
N GLU A 85 8.26 0.02 3.26
CA GLU A 85 7.25 1.06 3.13
C GLU A 85 7.21 1.60 1.69
N PHE A 86 6.03 1.98 1.24
CA PHE A 86 5.84 2.64 -0.06
C PHE A 86 4.84 3.77 0.08
N LEU A 87 5.28 5.00 -0.21
CA LEU A 87 4.47 6.22 -0.11
C LEU A 87 3.72 6.35 1.23
N GLY A 88 4.39 6.02 2.34
CA GLY A 88 3.86 6.10 3.70
C GLY A 88 3.08 4.88 4.19
N PHE A 89 2.92 3.84 3.37
CA PHE A 89 2.21 2.62 3.76
C PHE A 89 3.14 1.44 3.93
N HIS A 90 2.92 0.67 5.00
CA HIS A 90 3.63 -0.57 5.25
C HIS A 90 3.19 -1.67 4.26
N ILE A 91 4.17 -2.37 3.70
CA ILE A 91 3.98 -3.48 2.75
C ILE A 91 4.23 -4.80 3.47
N LYS A 92 3.23 -5.69 3.43
CA LYS A 92 3.36 -7.08 3.85
C LYS A 92 3.36 -7.99 2.64
N PHE A 93 4.47 -8.70 2.44
CA PHE A 93 4.53 -9.72 1.40
C PHE A 93 3.87 -11.01 1.87
N LYS A 94 3.08 -11.61 0.98
CA LYS A 94 2.40 -12.89 1.19
C LYS A 94 2.61 -13.81 -0.02
N HIS A 95 2.44 -15.10 0.22
CA HIS A 95 2.40 -16.06 -0.88
C HIS A 95 1.06 -15.91 -1.60
N ILE A 96 1.04 -16.05 -2.94
CA ILE A 96 -0.20 -15.90 -3.72
C ILE A 96 -1.30 -16.90 -3.33
N ASP A 97 -0.92 -18.05 -2.76
CA ASP A 97 -1.89 -19.04 -2.26
C ASP A 97 -2.70 -18.54 -1.02
N ASP A 98 -2.28 -17.45 -0.39
CA ASP A 98 -2.96 -16.82 0.75
C ASP A 98 -3.97 -15.72 0.34
N TYR A 99 -4.16 -15.47 -0.95
CA TYR A 99 -5.09 -14.46 -1.49
C TYR A 99 -6.54 -14.94 -1.50
#